data_AF-A0A0N6ZDU1-F1
#
_entry.id   AF-A0A0N6ZDU1-F1
#
_cell.length_a   1.000
_cell.length_b   1.000
_cell.length_c   1.000
_cell.angle_alpha   90.00
_cell.angle_beta   90.00
_cell.angle_gamma   90.00
#
_symmetry.space_group_name_H-M   'P 1'
#
loop_
_entity.id
_entity.type
_entity.pdbx_description
1 polymer ?
#
loop_
_entity_poly.entity_id
_entity_poly.type
_entity_poly.pdbx_seq_one_letter_code
_entity_poly.pdbx_strand_id
1 'polypeptide(L)'
;MTARRTTAARRGRDRKAEIVFPAPGADRFRRGDEPSVAVIGGGIAGLAAATLMAERGARVTLYEKGDSLGGRLSGRRTTLTDGTPVTMTRGFHAFFRQYYNLRGLLRRTDPGLERLTPLPDYPLRHSGGLTDSFARVPRTPPFSALGFVALSPTFGWRDLAAMDARAALPLLDVRVPEVYERFDTVTATGFLEGVRFPEAAHHLAFEVFSRSFFADPRRLSAAELLLMFHIYFLGSAEGLLFDVPDEPFPQALWDPLGDYLRRLGVDVRTGTPVQGVRPRDGGGADVITDTGADRHQAVVLALDTAGLRQTVAASPGLGTDAWRDGIAALRTAPPFLVSRLWLDRPVDADRPGFLGTSGFDGLDNVSVLERYEGEAARWAARSGGSVVELHAYAVDPAAEPKQVQDELVDRLHQVYPETREARVVDARHEWRSDCPLFEVGSHRLRPTVRTPHPWLTLAGDGIRCDLPVALMERAATTGFLAANALLADRGVRGQTLWTVPRTGRSSVLRALGAAAGRHSAP
;
A
#
# COMPACT_ATOMS: atom_id res chain seq x y z
N MET A 1 16.75 -34.18 22.93
CA MET A 1 16.89 -33.68 21.55
C MET A 1 16.38 -32.23 21.52
N THR A 2 17.30 -31.28 21.61
CA THR A 2 17.00 -29.84 21.68
C THR A 2 16.34 -29.39 20.38
N ALA A 3 15.08 -28.95 20.45
CA ALA A 3 14.38 -28.35 19.33
C ALA A 3 15.20 -27.15 18.83
N ARG A 4 15.83 -27.29 17.65
CA ARG A 4 16.38 -26.14 16.91
C ARG A 4 15.22 -25.16 16.71
N ARG A 5 15.16 -24.10 17.52
CA ARG A 5 14.40 -22.90 17.21
C ARG A 5 14.93 -22.43 15.86
N THR A 6 14.24 -22.76 14.78
CA THR A 6 14.49 -22.16 13.47
C THR A 6 14.26 -20.67 13.64
N THR A 7 15.33 -19.92 13.88
CA THR A 7 15.33 -18.46 13.88
C THR A 7 14.95 -18.03 12.48
N ALA A 8 13.76 -17.45 12.31
CA ALA A 8 13.36 -16.89 11.04
C ALA A 8 14.43 -15.87 10.59
N ALA A 9 14.87 -15.96 9.34
CA ALA A 9 15.82 -14.98 8.78
C ALA A 9 15.23 -13.57 8.96
N ARG A 10 16.03 -12.67 9.53
CA ARG A 10 15.59 -11.33 9.91
C ARG A 10 15.22 -10.52 8.67
N ARG A 11 14.03 -9.92 8.63
CA ARG A 11 13.50 -9.20 7.46
C ARG A 11 13.67 -7.67 7.49
N GLY A 12 14.20 -7.13 8.58
CA GLY A 12 14.47 -5.70 8.80
C GLY A 12 15.56 -5.45 9.86
N ARG A 13 15.98 -4.20 10.03
CA ARG A 13 17.05 -3.80 10.98
C ARG A 13 16.51 -3.35 12.33
N ASP A 14 15.21 -3.09 12.45
CA ASP A 14 14.58 -2.72 13.72
C ASP A 14 14.60 -3.90 14.69
N ARG A 15 15.09 -3.67 15.91
CA ARG A 15 15.19 -4.69 16.97
C ARG A 15 13.85 -4.92 17.69
N LYS A 16 12.88 -4.03 17.52
CA LYS A 16 11.55 -4.13 18.13
C LYS A 16 10.50 -4.66 17.16
N ALA A 17 10.83 -4.93 15.89
CA ALA A 17 9.89 -5.59 14.99
C ALA A 17 9.38 -6.90 15.61
N GLU A 18 8.06 -7.11 15.57
CA GLU A 18 7.41 -8.30 16.12
C GLU A 18 7.36 -9.41 15.06
N ILE A 19 7.49 -10.65 15.52
CA ILE A 19 7.42 -11.85 14.69
C ILE A 19 6.10 -12.55 14.96
N VAL A 20 5.35 -12.83 13.89
CA VAL A 20 4.11 -13.62 13.95
C VAL A 20 4.40 -14.99 13.32
N PHE A 21 4.48 -16.01 14.16
CA PHE A 21 4.71 -17.38 13.71
C PHE A 21 3.45 -17.98 13.09
N PRO A 22 3.57 -18.73 11.98
CA PRO A 22 2.45 -19.47 11.43
C PRO A 22 2.12 -20.68 12.32
N ALA A 23 0.98 -21.33 12.08
CA ALA A 23 0.68 -22.62 12.69
C ALA A 23 1.81 -23.64 12.41
N PRO A 24 2.15 -24.51 13.38
CA PRO A 24 3.11 -25.58 13.15
C PRO A 24 2.58 -26.59 12.11
N GLY A 25 3.48 -27.27 11.42
CA GLY A 25 3.12 -28.24 10.39
C GLY A 25 4.34 -28.76 9.64
N ALA A 26 4.10 -29.64 8.66
CA ALA A 26 5.13 -30.11 7.74
C ALA A 26 5.67 -28.96 6.87
N ASP A 27 6.90 -29.06 6.39
CA ASP A 27 7.51 -27.99 5.60
C ASP A 27 6.89 -27.80 4.21
N ARG A 28 6.37 -28.88 3.62
CA ARG A 28 5.73 -28.92 2.31
C ARG A 28 4.68 -30.04 2.30
N PHE A 29 3.79 -30.01 1.31
CA PHE A 29 2.91 -31.13 1.02
C PHE A 29 3.73 -32.37 0.62
N ARG A 30 3.23 -33.55 0.97
CA ARG A 30 3.80 -34.81 0.47
C ARG A 30 3.44 -34.98 -0.99
N ARG A 31 4.30 -35.68 -1.72
CA ARG A 31 4.04 -35.98 -3.12
C ARG A 31 2.79 -36.86 -3.24
N GLY A 32 1.83 -36.45 -4.07
CA GLY A 32 0.52 -37.10 -4.22
C GLY A 32 -0.60 -36.45 -3.39
N ASP A 33 -0.26 -35.64 -2.38
CA ASP A 33 -1.23 -34.96 -1.51
C ASP A 33 -1.35 -33.45 -1.85
N GLU A 34 -0.78 -32.99 -2.97
CA GLU A 34 -0.70 -31.58 -3.30
C GLU A 34 -2.08 -31.02 -3.72
N PRO A 35 -2.65 -30.06 -2.96
CA PRO A 35 -3.94 -29.52 -3.30
C PRO A 35 -3.88 -28.67 -4.56
N SER A 36 -4.94 -28.73 -5.38
CA SER A 36 -5.18 -27.73 -6.43
C SER A 36 -5.70 -26.44 -5.82
N VAL A 37 -5.06 -25.32 -6.11
CA VAL A 37 -5.35 -24.00 -5.51
C VAL A 37 -5.52 -22.96 -6.61
N ALA A 38 -6.66 -22.28 -6.63
CA ALA A 38 -6.83 -21.08 -7.44
C ALA A 38 -6.42 -19.85 -6.64
N VAL A 39 -5.63 -18.97 -7.24
CA VAL A 39 -5.42 -17.62 -6.77
C VAL A 39 -5.99 -16.67 -7.82
N ILE A 40 -6.95 -15.84 -7.43
CA ILE A 40 -7.69 -14.96 -8.34
C ILE A 40 -7.27 -13.53 -8.06
N GLY A 41 -6.54 -12.94 -9.00
CA GLY A 41 -5.88 -11.62 -8.90
C GLY A 41 -4.36 -11.76 -8.82
N GLY A 42 -3.66 -11.19 -9.80
CA GLY A 42 -2.20 -11.14 -9.94
C GLY A 42 -1.56 -9.87 -9.34
N GLY A 43 -2.24 -9.20 -8.42
CA GLY A 43 -1.67 -8.11 -7.61
C GLY A 43 -0.78 -8.62 -6.47
N ILE A 44 -0.19 -7.71 -5.69
CA ILE A 44 0.72 -8.03 -4.56
C ILE A 44 0.18 -9.12 -3.64
N ALA A 45 -1.10 -9.03 -3.27
CA ALA A 45 -1.74 -9.99 -2.37
C ALA A 45 -1.80 -11.42 -2.97
N GLY A 46 -2.19 -11.53 -4.24
CA GLY A 46 -2.25 -12.80 -4.94
C GLY A 46 -0.86 -13.37 -5.22
N LEU A 47 0.10 -12.53 -5.61
CA LEU A 47 1.49 -12.93 -5.80
C LEU A 47 2.11 -13.46 -4.49
N ALA A 48 1.82 -12.83 -3.34
CA ALA A 48 2.24 -13.32 -2.04
C ALA A 48 1.62 -14.70 -1.71
N ALA A 49 0.31 -14.85 -1.92
CA ALA A 49 -0.41 -16.10 -1.67
C ALA A 49 0.08 -17.24 -2.59
N ALA A 50 0.14 -16.98 -3.91
CA ALA A 50 0.60 -17.94 -4.91
C ALA A 50 2.04 -18.39 -4.65
N THR A 51 2.93 -17.44 -4.33
CA THR A 51 4.32 -17.73 -3.98
C THR A 51 4.40 -18.71 -2.81
N LEU A 52 3.70 -18.41 -1.71
CA LEU A 52 3.78 -19.26 -0.52
C LEU A 52 3.17 -20.64 -0.78
N MET A 53 2.00 -20.73 -1.42
CA MET A 53 1.37 -22.01 -1.72
C MET A 53 2.26 -22.88 -2.61
N ALA A 54 2.88 -22.30 -3.64
CA ALA A 54 3.78 -23.00 -4.56
C ALA A 54 5.10 -23.42 -3.88
N GLU A 55 5.71 -22.56 -3.05
CA GLU A 55 6.87 -22.89 -2.22
C GLU A 55 6.59 -24.10 -1.30
N ARG A 56 5.34 -24.25 -0.84
CA ARG A 56 4.87 -25.39 -0.05
C ARG A 56 4.47 -26.61 -0.88
N GLY A 57 4.53 -26.54 -2.20
CA GLY A 57 4.29 -27.64 -3.12
C GLY A 57 2.84 -27.78 -3.60
N ALA A 58 1.94 -26.83 -3.32
CA ALA A 58 0.59 -26.87 -3.88
C ALA A 58 0.62 -26.68 -5.41
N ARG A 59 -0.39 -27.23 -6.10
CA ARG A 59 -0.60 -26.99 -7.54
C ARG A 59 -1.41 -25.71 -7.70
N VAL A 60 -0.74 -24.62 -8.05
CA VAL A 60 -1.35 -23.30 -8.09
C VAL A 60 -1.66 -22.88 -9.53
N THR A 61 -2.88 -22.41 -9.75
CA THR A 61 -3.24 -21.62 -10.94
C THR A 61 -3.52 -20.19 -10.49
N LEU A 62 -2.82 -19.23 -11.08
CA LEU A 62 -2.98 -17.80 -10.83
C LEU A 62 -3.74 -17.17 -12.01
N TYR A 63 -4.96 -16.71 -11.76
CA TYR A 63 -5.80 -16.02 -12.74
C TYR A 63 -5.65 -14.51 -12.59
N GLU A 64 -5.22 -13.82 -13.64
CA GLU A 64 -5.14 -12.36 -13.70
C GLU A 64 -5.95 -11.87 -14.90
N LYS A 65 -6.84 -10.90 -14.65
CA LYS A 65 -7.73 -10.33 -15.66
C LYS A 65 -6.96 -9.51 -16.70
N GLY A 66 -5.98 -8.72 -16.26
CA GLY A 66 -5.14 -7.89 -17.11
C GLY A 66 -4.04 -8.69 -17.82
N ASP A 67 -3.38 -8.02 -18.77
CA ASP A 67 -2.33 -8.64 -19.59
C ASP A 67 -0.99 -8.77 -18.84
N SER A 68 -0.90 -8.28 -17.60
CA SER A 68 0.33 -8.26 -16.81
C SER A 68 0.05 -8.42 -15.31
N LEU A 69 1.08 -8.86 -14.59
CA LEU A 69 1.06 -8.98 -13.13
C LEU A 69 1.28 -7.61 -12.46
N GLY A 70 1.03 -7.55 -11.15
CA GLY A 70 1.22 -6.36 -10.32
C GLY A 70 -0.08 -5.70 -9.88
N GLY A 71 -1.20 -6.02 -10.54
CA GLY A 71 -2.52 -5.47 -10.23
C GLY A 71 -2.51 -3.94 -10.34
N ARG A 72 -2.82 -3.23 -9.25
CA ARG A 72 -2.69 -1.76 -9.21
C ARG A 72 -1.27 -1.28 -9.50
N LEU A 73 -0.23 -2.02 -9.12
CA LEU A 73 1.15 -1.64 -9.46
C LEU A 73 1.62 -2.22 -10.81
N SER A 74 0.71 -2.64 -11.68
CA SER A 74 1.10 -3.04 -13.04
C SER A 74 1.68 -1.86 -13.83
N GLY A 75 2.36 -2.17 -14.93
CA GLY A 75 2.84 -1.19 -15.90
C GLY A 75 2.49 -1.63 -17.32
N ARG A 76 2.17 -0.66 -18.17
CA ARG A 76 1.79 -0.87 -19.57
C ARG A 76 2.87 -0.29 -20.47
N ARG A 77 3.41 -1.12 -21.36
CA ARG A 77 4.25 -0.63 -22.47
C ARG A 77 3.40 0.19 -23.43
N THR A 78 3.89 1.36 -23.78
CA THR A 78 3.28 2.28 -24.76
C THR A 78 4.38 2.87 -25.64
N THR A 79 3.98 3.60 -26.67
CA THR A 79 4.90 4.26 -27.60
C THR A 79 4.60 5.75 -27.61
N LEU A 80 5.64 6.57 -27.43
CA LEU A 80 5.57 8.02 -27.57
C LEU A 80 5.29 8.42 -29.04
N THR A 81 4.93 9.68 -29.25
CA THR A 81 4.61 10.22 -30.58
C THR A 81 5.75 10.08 -31.58
N ASP A 82 7.01 10.10 -31.10
CA ASP A 82 8.21 9.93 -31.92
C ASP A 82 8.57 8.45 -32.20
N GLY A 83 7.75 7.49 -31.74
CA GLY A 83 8.02 6.06 -31.89
C GLY A 83 8.84 5.44 -30.75
N THR A 84 9.26 6.21 -29.75
CA THR A 84 10.04 5.68 -28.62
C THR A 84 9.19 4.78 -27.73
N PRO A 85 9.59 3.52 -27.48
CA PRO A 85 8.90 2.66 -26.52
C PRO A 85 9.20 3.11 -25.09
N VAL A 86 8.15 3.21 -24.26
CA VAL A 86 8.23 3.56 -22.84
C VAL A 86 7.22 2.74 -22.03
N THR A 87 7.36 2.76 -20.72
CA THR A 87 6.47 2.09 -19.78
C THR A 87 5.70 3.15 -18.98
N MET A 88 4.36 3.10 -19.04
CA MET A 88 3.50 3.86 -18.13
C MET A 88 3.17 2.99 -16.92
N THR A 89 3.35 3.53 -15.71
CA THR A 89 2.95 2.86 -14.47
C THR A 89 1.84 3.68 -13.80
N ARG A 90 1.28 3.16 -12.71
CA ARG A 90 0.26 3.85 -11.90
C ARG A 90 0.78 5.13 -11.23
N GLY A 91 2.09 5.38 -11.28
CA GLY A 91 2.76 6.53 -10.71
C GLY A 91 3.55 6.21 -9.46
N PHE A 92 4.03 7.24 -8.77
CA PHE A 92 4.90 7.15 -7.59
C PHE A 92 4.38 6.21 -6.48
N HIS A 93 5.21 5.24 -6.09
CA HIS A 93 4.94 4.34 -4.96
C HIS A 93 6.19 4.18 -4.09
N ALA A 94 6.07 4.56 -2.82
CA ALA A 94 7.13 4.45 -1.82
C ALA A 94 7.20 3.04 -1.19
N PHE A 95 8.38 2.42 -1.22
CA PHE A 95 8.66 1.15 -0.54
C PHE A 95 9.34 1.40 0.81
N PHE A 96 8.55 1.62 1.85
CA PHE A 96 9.07 1.82 3.19
C PHE A 96 9.86 0.61 3.70
N ARG A 97 10.88 0.85 4.52
CA ARG A 97 11.79 -0.21 4.96
C ARG A 97 11.14 -1.18 5.96
N GLN A 98 10.10 -0.74 6.67
CA GLN A 98 9.25 -1.59 7.51
C GLN A 98 8.20 -2.42 6.76
N TYR A 99 8.16 -2.37 5.42
CA TYR A 99 7.32 -3.27 4.62
C TYR A 99 7.91 -4.69 4.62
N TYR A 100 8.02 -5.30 5.80
CA TYR A 100 8.80 -6.51 6.03
C TYR A 100 8.28 -7.70 5.23
N ASN A 101 6.97 -7.81 5.03
CA ASN A 101 6.37 -8.91 4.31
C ASN A 101 6.47 -8.71 2.81
N LEU A 102 6.18 -7.51 2.29
CA LEU A 102 6.36 -7.20 0.87
C LEU A 102 7.83 -7.29 0.45
N ARG A 103 8.74 -6.66 1.19
CA ARG A 103 10.19 -6.78 0.93
C ARG A 103 10.67 -8.21 1.13
N GLY A 104 10.04 -8.96 2.03
CA GLY A 104 10.18 -10.41 2.11
C GLY A 104 9.89 -11.06 0.76
N LEU A 105 8.71 -10.83 0.18
CA LEU A 105 8.32 -11.36 -1.13
C LEU A 105 9.32 -11.01 -2.24
N LEU A 106 9.75 -9.74 -2.32
CA LEU A 106 10.68 -9.28 -3.34
C LEU A 106 12.07 -9.96 -3.23
N ARG A 107 12.52 -10.30 -2.01
CA ARG A 107 13.77 -11.04 -1.79
C ARG A 107 13.84 -12.42 -2.42
N ARG A 108 12.73 -12.97 -2.91
CA ARG A 108 12.74 -14.25 -3.64
C ARG A 108 13.49 -14.13 -4.96
N THR A 109 13.45 -12.96 -5.58
CA THR A 109 14.03 -12.72 -6.90
C THR A 109 15.11 -11.65 -6.89
N ASP A 110 15.27 -10.97 -5.76
CA ASP A 110 16.34 -10.01 -5.50
C ASP A 110 16.70 -10.03 -4.01
N PRO A 111 17.53 -11.00 -3.57
CA PRO A 111 17.85 -11.20 -2.15
C PRO A 111 18.46 -9.96 -1.47
N GLY A 112 19.18 -9.13 -2.23
CA GLY A 112 19.79 -7.88 -1.78
C GLY A 112 18.83 -6.68 -1.74
N LEU A 113 17.69 -6.78 -2.44
CA LEU A 113 16.82 -5.64 -2.77
C LEU A 113 17.57 -4.56 -3.56
N GLU A 114 18.44 -4.99 -4.48
CA GLU A 114 19.27 -4.12 -5.33
C GLU A 114 18.44 -3.29 -6.30
N ARG A 115 17.24 -3.76 -6.67
CA ARG A 115 16.29 -3.03 -7.54
C ARG A 115 15.44 -1.98 -6.80
N LEU A 116 15.74 -1.73 -5.52
CA LEU A 116 15.15 -0.65 -4.74
C LEU A 116 16.25 0.36 -4.40
N THR A 117 16.19 1.54 -5.01
CA THR A 117 17.13 2.63 -4.74
C THR A 117 16.64 3.50 -3.58
N PRO A 118 17.49 3.81 -2.59
CA PRO A 118 17.12 4.71 -1.50
C PRO A 118 16.78 6.11 -1.99
N LEU A 119 15.62 6.63 -1.58
CA LEU A 119 15.35 8.06 -1.71
C LEU A 119 15.80 8.77 -0.42
N PRO A 120 16.85 9.62 -0.46
CA PRO A 120 17.47 10.16 0.75
C PRO A 120 16.58 11.18 1.46
N ASP A 121 15.65 11.80 0.74
CA ASP A 121 14.68 12.76 1.25
C ASP A 121 13.40 12.74 0.41
N TYR A 122 12.32 13.26 0.96
CA TYR A 122 11.07 13.54 0.26
C TYR A 122 10.49 14.86 0.82
N PRO A 123 11.00 16.01 0.37
CA PRO A 123 10.55 17.29 0.91
C PRO A 123 9.06 17.51 0.70
N LEU A 124 8.45 18.25 1.62
CA LEU A 124 7.07 18.71 1.55
C LEU A 124 7.06 20.22 1.40
N ARG A 125 6.32 20.75 0.42
CA ARG A 125 6.25 22.18 0.19
C ARG A 125 4.81 22.69 0.15
N HIS A 126 4.56 23.70 0.97
CA HIS A 126 3.31 24.44 0.97
C HIS A 126 3.37 25.64 0.02
N SER A 127 2.24 26.04 -0.57
CA SER A 127 2.16 27.23 -1.44
C SER A 127 2.50 28.55 -0.71
N GLY A 128 2.31 28.58 0.61
CA GLY A 128 2.76 29.68 1.49
C GLY A 128 4.28 29.76 1.73
N GLY A 129 5.09 28.92 1.06
CA GLY A 129 6.56 28.96 1.09
C GLY A 129 7.22 28.10 2.18
N LEU A 130 6.44 27.49 3.08
CA LEU A 130 6.96 26.56 4.08
C LEU A 130 7.43 25.26 3.41
N THR A 131 8.59 24.77 3.84
CA THR A 131 9.18 23.52 3.35
C THR A 131 9.64 22.65 4.52
N ASP A 132 9.23 21.39 4.50
CA ASP A 132 9.67 20.34 5.43
C ASP A 132 10.56 19.32 4.72
N SER A 133 11.43 18.66 5.49
CA SER A 133 12.34 17.62 5.00
C SER A 133 12.49 16.52 6.05
N PHE A 134 12.59 15.28 5.58
CA PHE A 134 12.76 14.11 6.44
C PHE A 134 14.20 13.62 6.49
N ALA A 135 15.08 14.12 5.62
CA ALA A 135 16.49 13.71 5.53
C ALA A 135 17.23 13.76 6.87
N ARG A 136 16.96 14.79 7.69
CA ARG A 136 17.65 15.06 8.96
C ARG A 136 16.86 14.64 10.20
N VAL A 137 15.62 14.17 10.03
CA VAL A 137 14.79 13.73 11.16
C VAL A 137 15.42 12.46 11.78
N PRO A 138 15.62 12.41 13.11
CA PRO A 138 16.07 11.21 13.79
C PRO A 138 15.16 10.03 13.45
N ARG A 139 15.73 8.86 13.15
CA ARG A 139 14.91 7.73 12.66
C ARG A 139 14.31 6.89 13.78
N THR A 140 14.80 7.00 15.01
CA THR A 140 14.46 6.09 16.10
C THR A 140 13.36 6.65 16.99
N PRO A 141 12.23 5.93 17.21
CA PRO A 141 11.21 6.35 18.16
C PRO A 141 11.74 6.45 19.61
N PRO A 142 11.29 7.44 20.40
CA PRO A 142 10.33 8.50 20.04
C PRO A 142 10.95 9.74 19.39
N PHE A 143 12.27 9.76 19.19
CA PHE A 143 13.00 10.92 18.65
C PHE A 143 12.62 11.26 17.21
N SER A 144 12.04 10.32 16.45
CA SER A 144 11.44 10.56 15.14
C SER A 144 10.28 11.54 15.17
N ALA A 145 9.32 11.34 16.08
CA ALA A 145 8.20 12.25 16.23
C ALA A 145 8.67 13.61 16.79
N LEU A 146 9.49 13.57 17.85
CA LEU A 146 10.00 14.80 18.49
C LEU A 146 10.89 15.61 17.57
N GLY A 147 11.76 14.95 16.81
CA GLY A 147 12.65 15.58 15.86
C GLY A 147 11.92 16.15 14.66
N PHE A 148 10.84 15.50 14.19
CA PHE A 148 9.98 16.09 13.15
C PHE A 148 9.34 17.40 13.64
N VAL A 149 8.72 17.38 14.82
CA VAL A 149 8.13 18.60 15.42
C VAL A 149 9.17 19.69 15.65
N ALA A 150 10.38 19.35 16.13
CA ALA A 150 11.42 20.33 16.42
C ALA A 150 12.08 20.92 15.17
N LEU A 151 12.15 20.16 14.07
CA LEU A 151 12.79 20.60 12.82
C LEU A 151 11.82 21.25 11.85
N SER A 152 10.50 21.04 12.03
CA SER A 152 9.50 21.54 11.11
C SER A 152 9.16 23.01 11.39
N PRO A 153 9.19 23.88 10.37
CA PRO A 153 8.80 25.27 10.52
C PRO A 153 7.29 25.44 10.73
N THR A 154 6.50 24.36 10.62
CA THR A 154 5.05 24.38 10.86
C THR A 154 4.65 24.32 12.33
N PHE A 155 5.60 24.01 13.23
CA PHE A 155 5.38 23.92 14.67
C PHE A 155 6.05 25.09 15.40
N GLY A 156 5.43 26.28 15.34
CA GLY A 156 5.89 27.43 16.10
C GLY A 156 5.70 27.25 17.61
N TRP A 157 6.54 27.90 18.42
CA TRP A 157 6.45 27.82 19.89
C TRP A 157 5.08 28.24 20.45
N ARG A 158 4.41 29.21 19.80
CA ARG A 158 3.07 29.66 20.17
C ARG A 158 2.01 28.59 19.84
N ASP A 159 2.18 27.91 18.71
CA ASP A 159 1.24 26.88 18.27
C ASP A 159 1.35 25.62 19.14
N LEU A 160 2.57 25.24 19.52
CA LEU A 160 2.83 24.16 20.48
C LEU A 160 2.18 24.42 21.84
N ALA A 161 2.10 25.69 22.27
CA ALA A 161 1.43 26.06 23.52
C ALA A 161 -0.11 25.99 23.42
N ALA A 162 -0.67 26.13 22.21
CA ALA A 162 -2.12 26.04 21.96
C ALA A 162 -2.63 24.60 21.81
N MET A 163 -1.73 23.66 21.48
CA MET A 163 -2.05 22.25 21.31
C MET A 163 -2.64 21.62 22.58
N ASP A 164 -3.64 20.78 22.39
CA ASP A 164 -4.17 19.94 23.46
C ASP A 164 -3.27 18.71 23.67
N ALA A 165 -2.35 18.83 24.60
CA ALA A 165 -1.46 17.74 24.96
C ALA A 165 -2.23 16.48 25.40
N ARG A 166 -3.44 16.59 25.97
CA ARG A 166 -4.24 15.43 26.40
C ARG A 166 -4.88 14.74 25.22
N ALA A 167 -5.47 15.50 24.29
CA ALA A 167 -6.08 14.92 23.09
C ALA A 167 -5.03 14.29 22.15
N ALA A 168 -3.76 14.72 22.22
CA ALA A 168 -2.65 14.11 21.46
C ALA A 168 -2.18 12.76 22.02
N LEU A 169 -2.49 12.42 23.29
CA LEU A 169 -1.96 11.21 23.94
C LEU A 169 -2.28 9.89 23.24
N PRO A 170 -3.43 9.70 22.56
CA PRO A 170 -3.69 8.50 21.77
C PRO A 170 -2.65 8.23 20.68
N LEU A 171 -1.94 9.27 20.18
CA LEU A 171 -0.84 9.09 19.22
C LEU A 171 0.34 8.33 19.83
N LEU A 172 0.55 8.41 21.15
CA LEU A 172 1.72 7.87 21.84
C LEU A 172 1.63 6.36 22.15
N ASP A 173 0.41 5.81 22.24
CA ASP A 173 0.16 4.39 22.50
C ASP A 173 -1.00 3.87 21.64
N VAL A 174 -0.71 3.67 20.36
CA VAL A 174 -1.60 2.98 19.43
C VAL A 174 -1.50 1.49 19.67
N ARG A 175 -2.66 0.84 19.85
CA ARG A 175 -2.79 -0.61 20.04
C ARG A 175 -3.72 -1.19 19.00
N VAL A 176 -3.30 -2.28 18.35
CA VAL A 176 -4.09 -2.93 17.29
C VAL A 176 -4.55 -4.30 17.81
N PRO A 177 -5.87 -4.61 17.74
CA PRO A 177 -6.94 -3.87 17.04
C PRO A 177 -7.67 -2.79 17.87
N GLU A 178 -7.34 -2.58 19.15
CA GLU A 178 -8.13 -1.76 20.09
C GLU A 178 -8.30 -0.29 19.65
N VAL A 179 -7.40 0.25 18.83
CA VAL A 179 -7.52 1.59 18.24
C VAL A 179 -8.81 1.76 17.43
N TYR A 180 -9.24 0.71 16.73
CA TYR A 180 -10.45 0.74 15.92
C TYR A 180 -11.72 0.70 16.78
N GLU A 181 -11.67 0.05 17.95
CA GLU A 181 -12.81 0.08 18.88
C GLU A 181 -13.05 1.48 19.45
N ARG A 182 -11.97 2.26 19.60
CA ARG A 182 -11.98 3.57 20.25
C ARG A 182 -12.18 4.74 19.28
N PHE A 183 -11.64 4.65 18.07
CA PHE A 183 -11.52 5.80 17.17
C PHE A 183 -12.14 5.58 15.79
N ASP A 184 -12.70 4.40 15.49
CA ASP A 184 -13.29 4.17 14.17
C ASP A 184 -14.60 4.94 13.95
N THR A 185 -15.22 5.46 15.02
CA THR A 185 -16.42 6.33 14.95
C THR A 185 -16.09 7.83 14.87
N VAL A 186 -14.81 8.19 14.80
CA VAL A 186 -14.33 9.57 14.74
C VAL A 186 -13.66 9.80 13.39
N THR A 187 -13.88 10.96 12.78
CA THR A 187 -13.19 11.35 11.53
C THR A 187 -11.74 11.76 11.82
N ALA A 188 -10.85 11.59 10.84
CA ALA A 188 -9.46 12.03 10.97
C ALA A 188 -9.38 13.54 11.23
N THR A 189 -10.18 14.35 10.53
CA THR A 189 -10.33 15.78 10.80
C THR A 189 -10.78 16.05 12.23
N GLY A 190 -11.85 15.40 12.71
CA GLY A 190 -12.38 15.62 14.06
C GLY A 190 -11.37 15.25 15.16
N PHE A 191 -10.55 14.23 14.93
CA PHE A 191 -9.45 13.91 15.85
C PHE A 191 -8.38 15.02 15.86
N LEU A 192 -7.94 15.49 14.70
CA LEU A 192 -6.91 16.53 14.57
C LEU A 192 -7.37 17.88 15.15
N GLU A 193 -8.62 18.26 14.92
CA GLU A 193 -9.25 19.44 15.52
C GLU A 193 -9.29 19.33 17.06
N GLY A 194 -9.59 18.14 17.59
CA GLY A 194 -9.55 17.88 19.03
C GLY A 194 -8.15 18.07 19.64
N VAL A 195 -7.09 17.77 18.88
CA VAL A 195 -5.69 18.02 19.28
C VAL A 195 -5.30 19.49 19.16
N ARG A 196 -6.02 20.29 18.36
CA ARG A 196 -5.67 21.68 18.04
C ARG A 196 -4.26 21.81 17.46
N PHE A 197 -3.91 20.96 16.49
CA PHE A 197 -2.66 21.15 15.76
C PHE A 197 -2.68 22.50 15.00
N PRO A 198 -1.51 23.12 14.77
CA PRO A 198 -1.40 24.33 13.96
C PRO A 198 -2.01 24.11 12.57
N GLU A 199 -2.72 25.11 12.02
CA GLU A 199 -3.33 25.03 10.69
C GLU A 199 -2.27 24.74 9.60
N ALA A 200 -1.08 25.32 9.70
CA ALA A 200 0.03 25.02 8.81
C ALA A 200 0.52 23.55 8.90
N ALA A 201 0.45 22.93 10.09
CA ALA A 201 0.81 21.53 10.28
C ALA A 201 -0.30 20.58 9.78
N HIS A 202 -1.57 20.99 9.88
CA HIS A 202 -2.69 20.27 9.25
C HIS A 202 -2.48 20.17 7.73
N HIS A 203 -2.17 21.28 7.07
CA HIS A 203 -2.01 21.31 5.61
C HIS A 203 -0.71 20.66 5.12
N LEU A 204 0.42 20.79 5.83
CA LEU A 204 1.69 20.29 5.30
C LEU A 204 1.94 18.81 5.63
N ALA A 205 1.81 18.41 6.89
CA ALA A 205 2.09 17.03 7.29
C ALA A 205 0.85 16.16 7.12
N PHE A 206 -0.27 16.55 7.74
CA PHE A 206 -1.43 15.66 7.84
C PHE A 206 -2.21 15.56 6.54
N GLU A 207 -2.38 16.65 5.78
CA GLU A 207 -3.05 16.62 4.48
C GLU A 207 -2.24 15.78 3.48
N VAL A 208 -0.93 15.96 3.38
CA VAL A 208 -0.10 15.15 2.48
C VAL A 208 -0.14 13.66 2.86
N PHE A 209 -0.05 13.33 4.15
CA PHE A 209 -0.13 11.95 4.61
C PHE A 209 -1.53 11.33 4.44
N SER A 210 -2.61 12.11 4.60
CA SER A 210 -3.99 11.60 4.47
C SER A 210 -4.46 11.52 3.02
N ARG A 211 -4.11 12.51 2.17
CA ARG A 211 -4.38 12.46 0.72
C ARG A 211 -3.61 11.36 0.01
N SER A 212 -2.50 10.88 0.58
CA SER A 212 -1.82 9.65 0.14
C SER A 212 -2.70 8.38 0.21
N PHE A 213 -3.86 8.42 0.89
CA PHE A 213 -4.88 7.36 0.89
C PHE A 213 -6.02 7.62 -0.09
N PHE A 214 -5.88 8.63 -0.93
CA PHE A 214 -6.86 9.04 -1.95
C PHE A 214 -8.23 9.43 -1.36
N ALA A 215 -8.29 9.75 -0.08
CA ALA A 215 -9.52 10.03 0.66
C ALA A 215 -9.48 11.40 1.33
N ASP A 216 -10.64 12.05 1.39
CA ASP A 216 -10.83 13.27 2.17
C ASP A 216 -10.72 12.98 3.67
N PRO A 217 -9.89 13.73 4.44
CA PRO A 217 -9.74 13.56 5.89
C PRO A 217 -11.05 13.64 6.68
N ARG A 218 -12.06 14.34 6.15
CA ARG A 218 -13.40 14.47 6.75
C ARG A 218 -14.19 13.16 6.70
N ARG A 219 -13.81 12.22 5.84
CA ARG A 219 -14.45 10.90 5.70
C ARG A 219 -13.60 9.77 6.27
N LEU A 220 -12.28 9.95 6.33
CA LEU A 220 -11.34 8.96 6.82
C LEU A 220 -11.53 8.67 8.31
N SER A 221 -11.48 7.40 8.70
CA SER A 221 -11.47 6.97 10.10
C SER A 221 -10.23 7.46 10.85
N ALA A 222 -10.40 8.07 12.02
CA ALA A 222 -9.30 8.49 12.89
C ALA A 222 -8.43 7.31 13.35
N ALA A 223 -9.00 6.11 13.42
CA ALA A 223 -8.24 4.91 13.75
C ALA A 223 -7.19 4.57 12.68
N GLU A 224 -7.49 4.77 11.39
CA GLU A 224 -6.50 4.57 10.31
C GLU A 224 -5.42 5.66 10.35
N LEU A 225 -5.77 6.92 10.65
CA LEU A 225 -4.80 8.00 10.86
C LEU A 225 -3.82 7.68 12.01
N LEU A 226 -4.35 7.25 13.17
CA LEU A 226 -3.57 6.85 14.34
C LEU A 226 -2.66 5.66 14.01
N LEU A 227 -3.19 4.66 13.30
CA LEU A 227 -2.41 3.51 12.85
C LEU A 227 -1.22 3.94 11.98
N MET A 228 -1.43 4.86 11.04
CA MET A 228 -0.36 5.37 10.19
C MET A 228 0.71 6.12 10.96
N PHE A 229 0.29 7.02 11.87
CA PHE A 229 1.22 7.74 12.73
C PHE A 229 2.09 6.76 13.53
N HIS A 230 1.48 5.70 14.04
CA HIS A 230 2.22 4.62 14.68
C HIS A 230 3.18 3.93 13.72
N ILE A 231 2.75 3.48 12.54
CA ILE A 231 3.64 2.78 11.60
C ILE A 231 4.87 3.61 11.20
N TYR A 232 4.69 4.92 10.96
CA TYR A 232 5.74 5.78 10.41
C TYR A 232 6.59 6.48 11.47
N PHE A 233 5.99 6.97 12.56
CA PHE A 233 6.71 7.80 13.52
C PHE A 233 7.08 7.09 14.81
N LEU A 234 6.23 6.22 15.37
CA LEU A 234 6.43 5.72 16.73
C LEU A 234 6.63 4.21 16.85
N GLY A 235 6.20 3.44 15.85
CA GLY A 235 6.18 2.00 15.80
C GLY A 235 7.42 1.42 15.13
N SER A 236 8.08 2.14 14.23
CA SER A 236 9.26 1.64 13.51
C SER A 236 10.41 2.66 13.48
N ALA A 237 11.65 2.17 13.61
CA ALA A 237 12.85 2.97 13.31
C ALA A 237 13.20 2.95 11.81
N GLU A 238 12.44 2.16 11.04
CA GLU A 238 12.54 2.03 9.60
C GLU A 238 11.40 2.79 8.90
N GLY A 239 10.57 3.48 9.68
CA GLY A 239 9.25 4.06 9.38
C GLY A 239 9.20 5.23 8.41
N LEU A 240 10.19 6.11 8.46
CA LEU A 240 10.13 7.43 7.82
C LEU A 240 10.62 7.41 6.37
N LEU A 241 11.83 6.92 6.14
CA LEU A 241 12.41 6.90 4.80
C LEU A 241 11.98 5.66 4.04
N PHE A 242 11.86 5.82 2.73
CA PHE A 242 11.49 4.76 1.81
C PHE A 242 12.49 4.67 0.66
N ASP A 243 12.40 3.56 -0.05
CA ASP A 243 13.15 3.34 -1.29
C ASP A 243 12.14 3.30 -2.45
N VAL A 244 12.61 3.44 -3.68
CA VAL A 244 11.79 3.41 -4.90
C VAL A 244 12.38 2.39 -5.89
N PRO A 245 11.58 1.80 -6.79
CA PRO A 245 12.12 0.94 -7.84
C PRO A 245 13.09 1.70 -8.76
N ASP A 246 14.18 1.04 -9.16
CA ASP A 246 15.20 1.60 -10.05
C ASP A 246 14.83 1.50 -11.54
N GLU A 247 13.76 0.78 -11.85
CA GLU A 247 13.18 0.60 -13.18
C GLU A 247 11.65 0.59 -13.06
N PRO A 248 10.89 0.75 -14.17
CA PRO A 248 9.44 0.66 -14.11
C PRO A 248 8.97 -0.68 -13.49
N PHE A 249 7.80 -0.64 -12.84
CA PHE A 249 7.35 -1.74 -11.97
C PHE A 249 7.37 -3.15 -12.59
N PRO A 250 6.97 -3.37 -13.86
CA PRO A 250 7.07 -4.69 -14.49
C PRO A 250 8.49 -5.25 -14.45
N GLN A 251 9.46 -4.45 -14.89
CA GLN A 251 10.87 -4.84 -15.03
C GLN A 251 11.53 -5.03 -13.66
N ALA A 252 11.30 -4.09 -12.74
CA ALA A 252 11.92 -4.12 -11.41
C ALA A 252 11.34 -5.22 -10.50
N LEU A 253 10.01 -5.47 -10.57
CA LEU A 253 9.30 -6.21 -9.53
C LEU A 253 8.55 -7.45 -10.06
N TRP A 254 7.77 -7.31 -11.13
CA TRP A 254 6.74 -8.28 -11.47
C TRP A 254 7.15 -9.34 -12.47
N ASP A 255 7.87 -8.98 -13.54
CA ASP A 255 8.41 -9.96 -14.50
C ASP A 255 9.33 -10.97 -13.79
N PRO A 256 10.28 -10.55 -12.92
CA PRO A 256 11.12 -11.49 -12.18
C PRO A 256 10.33 -12.41 -11.27
N LEU A 257 9.30 -11.89 -10.59
CA LEU A 257 8.46 -12.66 -9.67
C LEU A 257 7.54 -13.63 -10.43
N GLY A 258 7.01 -13.21 -11.60
CA GLY A 258 6.26 -14.07 -12.51
C GLY A 258 7.10 -15.24 -13.00
N ASP A 259 8.35 -14.99 -13.39
CA ASP A 259 9.28 -16.04 -13.79
C ASP A 259 9.63 -17.00 -12.66
N TYR A 260 9.78 -16.47 -11.43
CA TYR A 260 9.96 -17.30 -10.25
C TYR A 260 8.76 -18.22 -10.00
N LEU A 261 7.53 -17.70 -10.09
CA LEU A 261 6.31 -18.50 -9.97
C LEU A 261 6.23 -19.59 -11.04
N ARG A 262 6.52 -19.27 -12.30
CA ARG A 262 6.56 -20.27 -13.39
C ARG A 262 7.59 -21.36 -13.13
N ARG A 263 8.79 -21.01 -12.62
CA ARG A 263 9.81 -22.00 -12.21
C ARG A 263 9.36 -22.89 -11.05
N LEU A 264 8.49 -22.40 -10.18
CA LEU A 264 7.84 -23.20 -9.13
C LEU A 264 6.70 -24.09 -9.67
N GLY A 265 6.39 -24.02 -10.96
CA GLY A 265 5.32 -24.81 -11.59
C GLY A 265 3.93 -24.18 -11.45
N VAL A 266 3.84 -22.89 -11.14
CA VAL A 266 2.56 -22.16 -11.11
C VAL A 266 2.08 -21.94 -12.55
N ASP A 267 0.83 -22.30 -12.80
CA ASP A 267 0.13 -21.97 -14.04
C ASP A 267 -0.37 -20.52 -13.97
N VAL A 268 0.38 -19.59 -14.58
CA VAL A 268 0.08 -18.15 -14.56
C VAL A 268 -0.70 -17.78 -15.82
N ARG A 269 -1.97 -17.42 -15.65
CA ARG A 269 -2.90 -17.08 -16.74
C ARG A 269 -3.29 -15.60 -16.67
N THR A 270 -2.61 -14.77 -17.45
CA THR A 270 -2.98 -13.36 -17.69
C THR A 270 -4.08 -13.26 -18.75
N GLY A 271 -4.76 -12.12 -18.84
CA GLY A 271 -5.89 -11.94 -19.76
C GLY A 271 -7.07 -12.88 -19.48
N THR A 272 -7.15 -13.45 -18.27
CA THR A 272 -8.10 -14.50 -17.91
C THR A 272 -8.99 -14.01 -16.76
N PRO A 273 -10.04 -13.23 -17.05
CA PRO A 273 -10.99 -12.80 -16.03
C PRO A 273 -11.74 -14.00 -15.44
N VAL A 274 -11.84 -14.05 -14.12
CA VAL A 274 -12.76 -14.95 -13.42
C VAL A 274 -14.12 -14.28 -13.30
N GLN A 275 -15.15 -14.94 -13.83
CA GLN A 275 -16.52 -14.45 -13.85
C GLN A 275 -17.31 -14.89 -12.60
N GLY A 276 -16.88 -15.96 -11.95
CA GLY A 276 -17.53 -16.47 -10.73
C GLY A 276 -16.81 -17.66 -10.13
N VAL A 277 -17.19 -18.01 -8.91
CA VAL A 277 -16.69 -19.14 -8.14
C VAL A 277 -17.89 -19.93 -7.63
N ARG A 278 -18.09 -21.14 -8.14
CA ARG A 278 -19.22 -21.99 -7.76
C ARG A 278 -18.76 -23.02 -6.71
N PRO A 279 -19.24 -22.93 -5.45
CA PRO A 279 -18.95 -23.94 -4.43
C PRO A 279 -19.37 -25.34 -4.87
N ARG A 280 -18.68 -26.36 -4.36
CA ARG A 280 -19.01 -27.77 -4.59
C ARG A 280 -19.39 -28.49 -3.32
N ASP A 281 -20.25 -29.50 -3.48
CA ASP A 281 -20.51 -30.49 -2.44
C ASP A 281 -19.21 -31.23 -2.09
N GLY A 282 -18.89 -31.31 -0.80
CA GLY A 282 -17.63 -31.90 -0.31
C GLY A 282 -16.43 -30.96 -0.27
N GLY A 283 -16.59 -29.67 -0.61
CA GLY A 283 -15.58 -28.62 -0.47
C GLY A 283 -14.82 -28.28 -1.76
N GLY A 284 -14.19 -27.10 -1.75
CA GLY A 284 -13.58 -26.50 -2.95
C GLY A 284 -14.62 -25.83 -3.86
N ALA A 285 -14.19 -25.46 -5.07
CA ALA A 285 -15.03 -24.76 -6.03
C ALA A 285 -14.64 -25.03 -7.48
N ASP A 286 -15.58 -24.81 -8.39
CA ASP A 286 -15.29 -24.58 -9.80
C ASP A 286 -15.09 -23.07 -10.03
N VAL A 287 -13.95 -22.68 -10.60
CA VAL A 287 -13.62 -21.30 -10.99
C VAL A 287 -14.04 -21.09 -12.43
N ILE A 288 -14.97 -20.16 -12.66
CA ILE A 288 -15.58 -19.90 -13.98
C ILE A 288 -14.81 -18.78 -14.67
N THR A 289 -14.33 -19.05 -15.89
CA THR A 289 -13.69 -18.07 -16.79
C THR A 289 -14.48 -18.01 -18.11
N ASP A 290 -14.08 -17.11 -19.01
CA ASP A 290 -14.68 -17.01 -20.35
C ASP A 290 -14.44 -18.27 -21.20
N THR A 291 -13.41 -19.04 -20.88
CA THR A 291 -13.00 -20.22 -21.65
C THR A 291 -13.50 -21.56 -21.08
N GLY A 292 -14.05 -21.56 -19.87
CA GLY A 292 -14.49 -22.77 -19.20
C GLY A 292 -14.44 -22.69 -17.67
N ALA A 293 -14.58 -23.85 -17.03
CA ALA A 293 -14.60 -23.98 -15.58
C ALA A 293 -13.50 -24.92 -15.10
N ASP A 294 -12.65 -24.44 -14.19
CA ASP A 294 -11.54 -25.20 -13.61
C ASP A 294 -11.79 -25.58 -12.16
N ARG A 295 -11.53 -26.83 -11.80
CA ARG A 295 -11.78 -27.35 -10.44
C ARG A 295 -10.59 -27.11 -9.52
N HIS A 296 -10.86 -26.53 -8.35
CA HIS A 296 -9.86 -26.30 -7.31
C HIS A 296 -10.36 -26.74 -5.93
N GLN A 297 -9.44 -27.22 -5.09
CA GLN A 297 -9.70 -27.65 -3.71
C GLN A 297 -9.58 -26.50 -2.71
N ALA A 298 -8.94 -25.40 -3.10
CA ALA A 298 -8.91 -24.16 -2.34
C ALA A 298 -8.87 -22.95 -3.29
N VAL A 299 -9.34 -21.81 -2.80
CA VAL A 299 -9.42 -20.55 -3.55
C VAL A 299 -8.94 -19.40 -2.67
N VAL A 300 -8.13 -18.52 -3.25
CA VAL A 300 -7.77 -17.22 -2.69
C VAL A 300 -8.35 -16.14 -3.59
N LEU A 301 -9.27 -15.32 -3.07
CA LEU A 301 -9.75 -14.11 -3.76
C LEU A 301 -8.85 -12.93 -3.36
N ALA A 302 -7.95 -12.55 -4.27
CA ALA A 302 -6.98 -11.46 -4.10
C ALA A 302 -7.32 -10.26 -5.01
N LEU A 303 -8.58 -9.83 -4.94
CA LEU A 303 -9.19 -8.85 -5.84
C LEU A 303 -9.24 -7.45 -5.21
N ASP A 304 -9.34 -6.42 -6.05
CA ASP A 304 -9.72 -5.08 -5.58
C ASP A 304 -11.20 -5.04 -5.12
N THR A 305 -11.62 -3.91 -4.56
CA THR A 305 -12.98 -3.74 -4.03
C THR A 305 -14.07 -4.02 -5.06
N ALA A 306 -13.91 -3.55 -6.30
CA ALA A 306 -14.91 -3.70 -7.34
C ALA A 306 -14.96 -5.16 -7.85
N GLY A 307 -13.79 -5.74 -8.12
CA GLY A 307 -13.65 -7.12 -8.55
C GLY A 307 -14.16 -8.11 -7.50
N LEU A 308 -13.90 -7.88 -6.21
CA LEU A 308 -14.42 -8.71 -5.13
C LEU A 308 -15.96 -8.65 -5.07
N ARG A 309 -16.53 -7.43 -5.12
CA ARG A 309 -17.99 -7.25 -5.13
C ARG A 309 -18.64 -7.95 -6.32
N GLN A 310 -18.09 -7.76 -7.53
CA GLN A 310 -18.61 -8.37 -8.75
C GLN A 310 -18.52 -9.90 -8.70
N THR A 311 -17.36 -10.44 -8.34
CA THR A 311 -17.13 -11.89 -8.30
C THR A 311 -18.04 -12.55 -7.27
N VAL A 312 -18.17 -11.99 -6.06
CA VAL A 312 -19.06 -12.54 -5.03
C VAL A 312 -20.52 -12.44 -5.45
N ALA A 313 -20.95 -11.32 -6.03
CA ALA A 313 -22.31 -11.14 -6.53
C ALA A 313 -22.65 -12.19 -7.61
N ALA A 314 -21.73 -12.47 -8.52
CA ALA A 314 -21.86 -13.47 -9.59
C ALA A 314 -21.66 -14.93 -9.11
N SER A 315 -21.39 -15.16 -7.82
CA SER A 315 -21.13 -16.47 -7.23
C SER A 315 -22.25 -16.89 -6.28
N PRO A 316 -23.37 -17.43 -6.77
CA PRO A 316 -24.45 -17.91 -5.90
C PRO A 316 -23.96 -19.05 -5.00
N GLY A 317 -24.38 -19.03 -3.73
CA GLY A 317 -23.96 -20.01 -2.70
C GLY A 317 -22.58 -19.73 -2.07
N LEU A 318 -21.85 -18.70 -2.52
CA LEU A 318 -20.58 -18.30 -1.93
C LEU A 318 -20.80 -17.40 -0.71
N GLY A 319 -20.36 -17.88 0.46
CA GLY A 319 -20.52 -17.21 1.75
C GLY A 319 -21.95 -17.22 2.31
N THR A 320 -22.11 -16.63 3.50
CA THR A 320 -23.40 -16.37 4.15
C THR A 320 -23.92 -15.00 3.74
N ASP A 321 -25.23 -14.75 3.90
CA ASP A 321 -25.83 -13.45 3.55
C ASP A 321 -25.12 -12.27 4.23
N ALA A 322 -24.90 -12.35 5.55
CA ALA A 322 -24.19 -11.31 6.29
C ALA A 322 -22.75 -11.06 5.78
N TRP A 323 -22.05 -12.11 5.35
CA TRP A 323 -20.70 -11.97 4.76
C TRP A 323 -20.76 -11.30 3.38
N ARG A 324 -21.76 -11.65 2.57
CA ARG A 324 -21.99 -11.04 1.25
C ARG A 324 -22.38 -9.57 1.38
N ASP A 325 -23.21 -9.23 2.36
CA ASP A 325 -23.60 -7.84 2.65
C ASP A 325 -22.39 -7.00 3.05
N GLY A 326 -21.51 -7.53 3.90
CA GLY A 326 -20.25 -6.88 4.26
C GLY A 326 -19.35 -6.59 3.05
N ILE A 327 -19.27 -7.54 2.10
CA ILE A 327 -18.54 -7.34 0.85
C ILE A 327 -19.22 -6.30 -0.05
N ALA A 328 -20.55 -6.35 -0.18
CA ALA A 328 -21.32 -5.39 -0.96
C ALA A 328 -21.23 -3.96 -0.40
N ALA A 329 -21.03 -3.83 0.91
CA ALA A 329 -20.84 -2.57 1.61
C ALA A 329 -19.46 -1.92 1.40
N LEU A 330 -18.47 -2.64 0.84
CA LEU A 330 -17.16 -2.07 0.56
C LEU A 330 -17.25 -0.89 -0.43
N ARG A 331 -16.39 0.11 -0.23
CA ARG A 331 -16.32 1.34 -1.03
C ARG A 331 -14.93 1.57 -1.58
N THR A 332 -14.86 2.22 -2.73
CA THR A 332 -13.62 2.70 -3.32
C THR A 332 -13.41 4.17 -2.97
N ALA A 333 -12.14 4.56 -2.87
CA ALA A 333 -11.76 5.94 -2.65
C ALA A 333 -12.11 6.78 -3.91
N PRO A 334 -12.31 8.10 -3.76
CA PRO A 334 -12.50 9.00 -4.89
C PRO A 334 -11.43 8.86 -5.98
N PRO A 335 -11.71 9.31 -7.20
CA PRO A 335 -10.75 9.25 -8.28
C PRO A 335 -9.42 9.94 -7.96
N PHE A 336 -8.39 9.50 -8.66
CA PHE A 336 -7.11 10.17 -8.71
C PHE A 336 -6.61 10.19 -10.15
N LEU A 337 -5.73 11.15 -10.43
CA LEU A 337 -5.07 11.35 -11.71
C LEU A 337 -3.55 11.30 -11.51
N VAL A 338 -2.89 10.55 -12.39
CA VAL A 338 -1.44 10.64 -12.58
C VAL A 338 -1.16 11.07 -14.01
N SER A 339 -0.41 12.15 -14.17
CA SER A 339 0.02 12.69 -15.46
C SER A 339 1.52 12.60 -15.58
N ARG A 340 2.03 11.73 -16.46
CA ARG A 340 3.45 11.64 -16.81
C ARG A 340 3.69 12.47 -18.07
N LEU A 341 4.62 13.40 -17.98
CA LEU A 341 4.97 14.38 -19.00
C LEU A 341 6.42 14.16 -19.43
N TRP A 342 6.63 14.12 -20.74
CA TRP A 342 7.96 14.15 -21.34
C TRP A 342 8.21 15.57 -21.83
N LEU A 343 9.20 16.24 -21.26
CA LEU A 343 9.56 17.63 -21.55
C LEU A 343 10.77 17.66 -22.47
N ASP A 344 10.82 18.58 -23.44
CA ASP A 344 12.00 18.76 -24.31
C ASP A 344 13.16 19.53 -23.68
N ARG A 345 12.98 20.04 -22.45
CA ARG A 345 14.00 20.68 -21.65
C ARG A 345 14.14 19.98 -20.30
N PRO A 346 15.33 20.00 -19.69
CA PRO A 346 15.52 19.45 -18.36
C PRO A 346 14.86 20.36 -17.31
N VAL A 347 14.35 19.78 -16.23
CA VAL A 347 14.08 20.52 -14.99
C VAL A 347 15.39 20.84 -14.27
N ASP A 348 15.40 21.84 -13.38
CA ASP A 348 16.63 22.28 -12.71
C ASP A 348 17.33 21.11 -11.98
N ALA A 349 18.66 21.15 -11.95
CA ALA A 349 19.47 20.06 -11.40
C ALA A 349 19.24 19.84 -9.89
N ASP A 350 18.79 20.87 -9.17
CA ASP A 350 18.52 20.87 -7.74
C ASP A 350 17.11 20.36 -7.37
N ARG A 351 16.23 20.13 -8.34
CA ARG A 351 14.89 19.57 -8.06
C ARG A 351 15.03 18.15 -7.50
N PRO A 352 14.34 17.82 -6.40
CA PRO A 352 14.39 16.49 -5.81
C PRO A 352 13.71 15.46 -6.73
N GLY A 353 14.07 14.19 -6.59
CA GLY A 353 13.37 13.10 -7.31
C GLY A 353 11.88 13.01 -6.96
N PHE A 354 11.51 13.41 -5.75
CA PHE A 354 10.11 13.51 -5.31
C PHE A 354 9.91 14.75 -4.46
N LEU A 355 8.79 15.45 -4.67
CA LEU A 355 8.33 16.59 -3.90
C LEU A 355 6.85 16.40 -3.56
N GLY A 356 6.51 16.29 -2.28
CA GLY A 356 5.12 16.40 -1.82
C GLY A 356 4.68 17.85 -1.80
N THR A 357 3.45 18.14 -2.22
CA THR A 357 2.94 19.51 -2.33
C THR A 357 1.62 19.66 -1.59
N SER A 358 1.39 20.85 -1.02
CA SER A 358 0.16 21.22 -0.34
C SER A 358 -0.19 22.69 -0.62
N GLY A 359 -1.48 23.01 -0.65
CA GLY A 359 -1.97 24.36 -0.97
C GLY A 359 -1.83 24.76 -2.45
N PHE A 360 -1.62 23.79 -3.36
CA PHE A 360 -1.54 23.99 -4.81
C PHE A 360 -2.77 23.44 -5.54
N ASP A 361 -3.96 23.60 -4.95
CA ASP A 361 -5.27 23.28 -5.55
C ASP A 361 -5.32 21.93 -6.29
N GLY A 362 -4.88 20.85 -5.62
CA GLY A 362 -4.99 19.49 -6.15
C GLY A 362 -3.72 18.89 -6.75
N LEU A 363 -2.61 19.62 -6.86
CA LEU A 363 -1.30 19.01 -7.09
C LEU A 363 -0.75 18.48 -5.76
N ASP A 364 -0.77 17.15 -5.60
CA ASP A 364 -0.37 16.45 -4.37
C ASP A 364 1.13 16.08 -4.34
N ASN A 365 1.72 15.79 -5.50
CA ASN A 365 3.17 15.63 -5.63
C ASN A 365 3.68 15.80 -7.06
N VAL A 366 4.98 16.09 -7.15
CA VAL A 366 5.77 16.11 -8.38
C VAL A 366 6.93 15.14 -8.23
N SER A 367 7.09 14.25 -9.21
CA SER A 367 8.24 13.35 -9.31
C SER A 367 9.06 13.66 -10.55
N VAL A 368 10.38 13.71 -10.40
CA VAL A 368 11.34 13.82 -11.51
C VAL A 368 11.95 12.44 -11.71
N LEU A 369 11.37 11.66 -12.63
CA LEU A 369 11.57 10.21 -12.68
C LEU A 369 12.99 9.83 -13.03
N GLU A 370 13.66 10.58 -13.91
CA GLU A 370 15.04 10.31 -14.30
C GLU A 370 16.04 10.38 -13.14
N ARG A 371 15.64 10.86 -11.96
CA ARG A 371 16.47 10.88 -10.76
C ARG A 371 16.59 9.52 -10.08
N TYR A 372 15.71 8.58 -10.38
CA TYR A 372 15.70 7.27 -9.74
C TYR A 372 15.25 6.10 -10.64
N GLU A 373 14.50 6.35 -11.72
CA GLU A 373 14.00 5.33 -12.66
C GLU A 373 14.88 5.29 -13.93
N GLY A 374 15.46 4.13 -14.22
CA GLY A 374 16.44 3.93 -15.28
C GLY A 374 15.90 4.14 -16.69
N GLU A 375 14.65 3.75 -16.97
CA GLU A 375 14.02 3.98 -18.27
C GLU A 375 13.87 5.49 -18.56
N ALA A 376 13.38 6.26 -17.59
CA ALA A 376 13.30 7.71 -17.66
C ALA A 376 14.69 8.35 -17.81
N ALA A 377 15.69 7.90 -17.04
CA ALA A 377 17.07 8.37 -17.14
C ALA A 377 17.68 8.13 -18.53
N ARG A 378 17.46 6.95 -19.11
CA ARG A 378 17.91 6.64 -20.47
C ARG A 378 17.21 7.50 -21.51
N TRP A 379 15.92 7.81 -21.33
CA TRP A 379 15.19 8.71 -22.23
C TRP A 379 15.75 10.13 -22.15
N ALA A 380 15.87 10.69 -20.93
CA ALA A 380 16.38 12.04 -20.68
C ALA A 380 17.81 12.24 -21.23
N ALA A 381 18.69 11.25 -21.05
CA ALA A 381 20.05 11.28 -21.58
C ALA A 381 20.12 11.33 -23.12
N ARG A 382 19.13 10.78 -23.82
CA ARG A 382 19.06 10.80 -25.30
C ARG A 382 18.38 12.06 -25.84
N SER A 383 17.32 12.53 -25.19
CA SER A 383 16.52 13.66 -25.65
C SER A 383 17.05 15.02 -25.18
N GLY A 384 17.84 15.04 -24.10
CA GLY A 384 18.20 16.27 -23.39
C GLY A 384 17.05 16.84 -22.54
N GLY A 385 15.95 16.09 -22.42
CA GLY A 385 14.72 16.50 -21.72
C GLY A 385 14.59 15.96 -20.29
N SER A 386 13.38 16.03 -19.74
CA SER A 386 13.02 15.49 -18.41
C SER A 386 11.71 14.70 -18.45
N VAL A 387 11.56 13.72 -17.56
CA VAL A 387 10.32 12.95 -17.39
C VAL A 387 9.72 13.29 -16.02
N VAL A 388 8.65 14.09 -16.04
CA VAL A 388 8.01 14.59 -14.82
C VAL A 388 6.66 13.91 -14.64
N GLU A 389 6.32 13.53 -13.41
CA GLU A 389 5.02 12.94 -13.08
C GLU A 389 4.30 13.76 -12.02
N LEU A 390 3.03 14.06 -12.28
CA LEU A 390 2.16 14.90 -11.47
C LEU A 390 1.01 14.07 -10.94
N HIS A 391 0.68 14.26 -9.67
CA HIS A 391 -0.38 13.50 -8.99
C HIS A 391 -1.45 14.44 -8.45
N ALA A 392 -2.71 14.08 -8.69
CA ALA A 392 -3.88 14.61 -8.00
C ALA A 392 -4.65 13.49 -7.34
N TYR A 393 -4.83 13.57 -6.04
CA TYR A 393 -5.53 12.59 -5.22
C TYR A 393 -6.86 13.13 -4.72
N ALA A 394 -7.78 12.23 -4.38
CA ALA A 394 -9.10 12.57 -3.86
C ALA A 394 -9.86 13.58 -4.74
N VAL A 395 -9.75 13.43 -6.07
CA VAL A 395 -10.37 14.31 -7.06
C VAL A 395 -11.89 14.15 -7.00
N ASP A 396 -12.62 15.26 -7.18
CA ASP A 396 -14.09 15.23 -7.25
C ASP A 396 -14.53 14.28 -8.38
N PRO A 397 -15.36 13.26 -8.11
CA PRO A 397 -15.89 12.38 -9.14
C PRO A 397 -16.65 13.09 -10.27
N ALA A 398 -17.15 14.31 -10.04
CA ALA A 398 -17.81 15.13 -11.04
C ALA A 398 -16.85 15.98 -11.89
N ALA A 399 -15.56 16.05 -11.53
CA ALA A 399 -14.58 16.80 -12.28
C ALA A 399 -14.32 16.19 -13.66
N GLU A 400 -14.10 17.05 -14.65
CA GLU A 400 -13.76 16.63 -15.99
C GLU A 400 -12.24 16.31 -16.05
N PRO A 401 -11.83 15.09 -16.47
CA PRO A 401 -10.43 14.69 -16.38
C PRO A 401 -9.45 15.60 -17.13
N LYS A 402 -9.83 16.16 -18.28
CA LYS A 402 -8.96 17.06 -19.05
C LYS A 402 -8.73 18.38 -18.32
N GLN A 403 -9.75 18.95 -17.68
CA GLN A 403 -9.60 20.12 -16.81
C GLN A 403 -8.58 19.88 -15.71
N VAL A 404 -8.67 18.74 -14.99
CA VAL A 404 -7.70 18.41 -13.92
C VAL A 404 -6.29 18.22 -14.49
N GLN A 405 -6.14 17.65 -15.69
CA GLN A 405 -4.83 17.52 -16.35
C GLN A 405 -4.21 18.89 -16.64
N ASP A 406 -4.99 19.82 -17.18
CA ASP A 406 -4.53 21.16 -17.54
C ASP A 406 -4.17 21.97 -16.27
N GLU A 407 -5.01 21.89 -15.24
CA GLU A 407 -4.74 22.48 -13.93
C GLU A 407 -3.43 21.95 -13.33
N LEU A 408 -3.15 20.64 -13.42
CA LEU A 408 -1.89 20.09 -12.91
C LEU A 408 -0.66 20.66 -13.63
N VAL A 409 -0.74 20.90 -14.94
CA VAL A 409 0.36 21.53 -15.70
C VAL A 409 0.56 22.98 -15.25
N ASP A 410 -0.53 23.74 -15.05
CA ASP A 410 -0.45 25.10 -14.52
C ASP A 410 0.17 25.14 -13.12
N ARG A 411 -0.15 24.17 -12.26
CA ARG A 411 0.46 24.03 -10.93
C ARG A 411 1.92 23.60 -11.00
N LEU A 412 2.29 22.73 -11.95
CA LEU A 412 3.70 22.42 -12.21
C LEU A 412 4.48 23.70 -12.54
N HIS A 413 3.94 24.59 -13.36
CA HIS A 413 4.59 25.88 -13.67
C HIS A 413 4.72 26.82 -12.47
N GLN A 414 3.80 26.76 -11.51
CA GLN A 414 3.96 27.47 -10.24
C GLN A 414 5.04 26.81 -9.39
N VAL A 415 5.10 25.48 -9.41
CA VAL A 415 5.97 24.71 -8.55
C VAL A 415 7.42 24.73 -9.02
N TYR A 416 7.64 24.54 -10.32
CA TYR A 416 8.91 24.56 -11.05
C TYR A 416 8.78 25.59 -12.20
N PRO A 417 9.00 26.89 -11.92
CA PRO A 417 8.84 27.97 -12.90
C PRO A 417 9.55 27.79 -14.24
N GLU A 418 10.71 27.12 -14.23
CA GLU A 418 11.50 26.82 -15.42
C GLU A 418 10.75 25.97 -16.45
N THR A 419 9.76 25.18 -16.00
CA THR A 419 8.95 24.32 -16.88
C THR A 419 8.05 25.10 -17.82
N ARG A 420 7.79 26.40 -17.60
CA ARG A 420 7.03 27.26 -18.52
C ARG A 420 7.69 27.40 -19.88
N GLU A 421 9.01 27.25 -19.93
CA GLU A 421 9.77 27.34 -21.18
C GLU A 421 9.95 25.98 -21.87
N ALA A 422 9.53 24.90 -21.21
CA ALA A 422 9.59 23.55 -21.74
C ALA A 422 8.31 23.20 -22.50
N ARG A 423 8.45 22.52 -23.65
CA ARG A 423 7.31 21.95 -24.35
C ARG A 423 7.13 20.51 -23.90
N VAL A 424 5.88 20.15 -23.62
CA VAL A 424 5.47 18.76 -23.42
C VAL A 424 5.48 18.06 -24.79
N VAL A 425 6.47 17.19 -25.04
CA VAL A 425 6.58 16.44 -26.30
C VAL A 425 5.67 15.21 -26.33
N ASP A 426 5.31 14.68 -25.15
CA ASP A 426 4.31 13.63 -25.00
C ASP A 426 3.76 13.65 -23.57
N ALA A 427 2.55 13.13 -23.39
CA ALA A 427 1.91 13.02 -22.09
C ALA A 427 1.08 11.72 -22.01
N ARG A 428 1.09 11.10 -20.82
CA ARG A 428 0.27 9.92 -20.50
C ARG A 428 -0.45 10.14 -19.19
N HIS A 429 -1.71 9.75 -19.15
CA HIS A 429 -2.60 10.02 -18.03
C HIS A 429 -3.25 8.72 -17.54
N GLU A 430 -3.27 8.52 -16.23
CA GLU A 430 -3.96 7.42 -15.56
C GLU A 430 -5.02 7.98 -14.61
N TRP A 431 -6.28 7.87 -15.00
CA TRP A 431 -7.45 8.21 -14.17
C TRP A 431 -8.08 6.95 -13.60
N ARG A 432 -8.10 6.81 -12.27
CA ARG A 432 -8.52 5.56 -11.61
C ARG A 432 -9.30 5.82 -10.31
N SER A 433 -10.16 4.87 -9.93
CA SER A 433 -10.91 4.88 -8.65
C SER A 433 -11.13 3.43 -8.17
N ASP A 434 -10.05 2.82 -7.70
CA ASP A 434 -9.94 1.39 -7.39
C ASP A 434 -9.12 1.12 -6.11
N CYS A 435 -8.77 2.15 -5.35
CA CYS A 435 -8.22 2.03 -4.00
C CYS A 435 -9.34 1.77 -2.98
N PRO A 436 -9.13 0.95 -1.93
CA PRO A 436 -10.12 0.78 -0.87
C PRO A 436 -10.29 2.07 -0.06
N LEU A 437 -11.52 2.38 0.32
CA LEU A 437 -11.84 3.50 1.21
C LEU A 437 -12.03 3.00 2.64
N PHE A 438 -11.48 3.72 3.61
CA PHE A 438 -11.55 3.39 5.04
C PHE A 438 -12.32 4.45 5.83
N GLU A 439 -13.62 4.49 5.57
CA GLU A 439 -14.54 5.43 6.20
C GLU A 439 -14.76 5.16 7.69
N VAL A 440 -15.23 6.19 8.39
CA VAL A 440 -15.75 6.08 9.75
C VAL A 440 -16.75 4.92 9.85
N GLY A 441 -16.54 4.04 10.83
CA GLY A 441 -17.37 2.88 11.13
C GLY A 441 -17.15 1.68 10.21
N SER A 442 -16.27 1.80 9.20
CA SER A 442 -16.09 0.73 8.20
C SER A 442 -15.29 -0.46 8.73
N HIS A 443 -14.48 -0.31 9.80
CA HIS A 443 -13.56 -1.37 10.22
C HIS A 443 -14.28 -2.69 10.56
N ARG A 444 -15.42 -2.61 11.25
CA ARG A 444 -16.20 -3.78 11.67
C ARG A 444 -16.90 -4.49 10.51
N LEU A 445 -17.20 -3.76 9.43
CA LEU A 445 -17.89 -4.27 8.26
C LEU A 445 -16.94 -4.90 7.23
N ARG A 446 -15.65 -4.54 7.26
CA ARG A 446 -14.65 -5.11 6.36
C ARG A 446 -14.48 -6.61 6.62
N PRO A 447 -14.45 -7.43 5.56
CA PRO A 447 -14.26 -8.86 5.72
C PRO A 447 -12.83 -9.16 6.18
N THR A 448 -12.67 -10.27 6.89
CA THR A 448 -11.36 -10.79 7.30
C THR A 448 -10.80 -11.78 6.26
N VAL A 449 -9.55 -12.19 6.44
CA VAL A 449 -8.90 -13.21 5.60
C VAL A 449 -9.66 -14.53 5.57
N ARG A 450 -10.15 -15.00 6.72
CA ARG A 450 -10.96 -16.23 6.79
C ARG A 450 -12.40 -15.90 6.40
N THR A 451 -12.99 -16.80 5.63
CA THR A 451 -14.38 -16.72 5.18
C THR A 451 -15.22 -17.80 5.85
N PRO A 452 -16.56 -17.80 5.67
CA PRO A 452 -17.40 -18.91 6.12
C PRO A 452 -17.02 -20.27 5.51
N HIS A 453 -16.29 -20.27 4.39
CA HIS A 453 -15.84 -21.48 3.70
C HIS A 453 -14.37 -21.77 4.05
N PRO A 454 -14.02 -22.92 4.66
CA PRO A 454 -12.63 -23.22 5.06
C PRO A 454 -11.66 -23.39 3.88
N TRP A 455 -12.19 -23.65 2.67
CA TRP A 455 -11.41 -23.73 1.44
C TRP A 455 -11.24 -22.39 0.73
N LEU A 456 -11.85 -21.31 1.24
CA LEU A 456 -11.83 -19.98 0.63
C LEU A 456 -11.22 -18.95 1.58
N THR A 457 -10.29 -18.16 1.07
CA THR A 457 -9.71 -17.02 1.80
C THR A 457 -9.72 -15.75 0.97
N LEU A 458 -9.73 -14.60 1.65
CA LEU A 458 -9.60 -13.29 1.03
C LEU A 458 -8.21 -12.72 1.27
N ALA A 459 -7.71 -11.97 0.30
CA ALA A 459 -6.45 -11.22 0.40
C ALA A 459 -6.57 -9.88 -0.32
N GLY A 460 -5.79 -8.89 0.11
CA GLY A 460 -5.86 -7.52 -0.38
C GLY A 460 -5.63 -6.49 0.72
N ASP A 461 -5.36 -5.25 0.35
CA ASP A 461 -5.24 -4.12 1.29
C ASP A 461 -6.60 -3.63 1.82
N GLY A 462 -7.70 -3.91 1.11
CA GLY A 462 -9.06 -3.70 1.58
C GLY A 462 -9.53 -4.71 2.63
N ILE A 463 -8.80 -5.82 2.81
CA ILE A 463 -9.15 -6.89 3.74
C ILE A 463 -8.66 -6.53 5.15
N ARG A 464 -9.53 -6.73 6.15
CA ARG A 464 -9.19 -6.43 7.55
C ARG A 464 -8.02 -7.30 8.01
N CYS A 465 -7.03 -6.63 8.60
CA CYS A 465 -5.87 -7.25 9.21
C CYS A 465 -5.64 -6.62 10.58
N ASP A 466 -5.62 -7.45 11.63
CA ASP A 466 -5.41 -6.99 13.02
C ASP A 466 -3.91 -6.88 13.35
N LEU A 467 -3.11 -6.49 12.35
CA LEU A 467 -1.70 -6.13 12.48
C LEU A 467 -1.52 -4.68 12.02
N PRO A 468 -0.56 -3.93 12.58
CA PRO A 468 -0.27 -2.57 12.16
C PRO A 468 0.45 -2.53 10.80
N VAL A 469 -0.31 -2.81 9.75
CA VAL A 469 0.13 -2.80 8.36
C VAL A 469 -0.85 -1.97 7.52
N ALA A 470 -0.35 -1.30 6.50
CA ALA A 470 -1.15 -0.46 5.60
C ALA A 470 -0.71 -0.62 4.15
N LEU A 471 -1.55 -0.19 3.21
CA LEU A 471 -1.24 -0.08 1.78
C LEU A 471 -0.65 -1.39 1.21
N MET A 472 0.45 -1.29 0.47
CA MET A 472 1.12 -2.42 -0.18
C MET A 472 1.61 -3.50 0.81
N GLU A 473 2.06 -3.09 1.99
CA GLU A 473 2.45 -4.04 3.05
C GLU A 473 1.25 -4.83 3.56
N ARG A 474 0.07 -4.18 3.69
CA ARG A 474 -1.16 -4.89 4.05
C ARG A 474 -1.56 -5.89 2.97
N ALA A 475 -1.46 -5.53 1.68
CA ALA A 475 -1.72 -6.46 0.58
C ALA A 475 -0.82 -7.71 0.66
N ALA A 476 0.50 -7.53 0.82
CA ALA A 476 1.42 -8.66 0.96
C ALA A 476 1.13 -9.49 2.22
N THR A 477 0.86 -8.82 3.35
CA THR A 477 0.58 -9.45 4.64
C THR A 477 -0.68 -10.29 4.58
N THR A 478 -1.79 -9.76 4.05
CA THR A 478 -3.05 -10.50 3.92
C THR A 478 -2.93 -11.63 2.90
N GLY A 479 -2.14 -11.47 1.83
CA GLY A 479 -1.79 -12.56 0.91
C GLY A 479 -1.11 -13.74 1.59
N PHE A 480 -0.09 -13.47 2.42
CA PHE A 480 0.54 -14.52 3.20
C PHE A 480 -0.36 -15.08 4.31
N LEU A 481 -1.20 -14.27 4.95
CA LEU A 481 -2.18 -14.74 5.93
C LEU A 481 -3.22 -15.68 5.29
N ALA A 482 -3.69 -15.37 4.08
CA ALA A 482 -4.62 -16.19 3.32
C ALA A 482 -4.03 -17.56 3.02
N ALA A 483 -2.82 -17.59 2.45
CA ALA A 483 -2.10 -18.85 2.24
C ALA A 483 -1.80 -19.57 3.57
N ASN A 484 -1.40 -18.87 4.63
CA ASN A 484 -1.18 -19.47 5.95
C ASN A 484 -2.43 -20.15 6.51
N ALA A 485 -3.62 -19.55 6.34
CA ALA A 485 -4.88 -20.13 6.79
C ALA A 485 -5.17 -21.45 6.05
N LEU A 486 -5.03 -21.46 4.72
CA LEU A 486 -5.23 -22.67 3.91
C LEU A 486 -4.21 -23.79 4.20
N LEU A 487 -2.97 -23.41 4.51
CA LEU A 487 -1.89 -24.35 4.87
C LEU A 487 -2.10 -24.94 6.27
N ALA A 488 -2.49 -24.11 7.25
CA ALA A 488 -2.73 -24.53 8.63
C ALA A 488 -3.82 -25.61 8.69
N ASP A 489 -4.91 -25.41 7.95
CA ASP A 489 -6.04 -26.36 7.89
C ASP A 489 -5.66 -27.70 7.23
N ARG A 490 -4.45 -27.79 6.64
CA ARG A 490 -3.88 -28.99 6.01
C ARG A 490 -2.60 -29.49 6.68
N GLY A 491 -2.29 -28.98 7.87
CA GLY A 491 -1.11 -29.40 8.64
C GLY A 491 0.24 -29.06 7.98
N VAL A 492 0.27 -28.07 7.08
CA VAL A 492 1.49 -27.57 6.45
C VAL A 492 1.85 -26.22 7.07
N ARG A 493 3.14 -26.04 7.37
CA ARG A 493 3.66 -24.84 8.00
C ARG A 493 3.62 -23.66 7.03
N GLY A 494 3.01 -22.57 7.46
CA GLY A 494 2.95 -21.32 6.71
C GLY A 494 4.29 -20.55 6.63
N GLN A 495 4.18 -19.27 6.29
CA GLN A 495 5.24 -18.28 6.39
C GLN A 495 5.16 -17.51 7.72
N THR A 496 6.32 -17.30 8.33
CA THR A 496 6.51 -16.30 9.39
C THR A 496 6.35 -14.88 8.86
N LEU A 497 5.49 -14.11 9.51
CA LEU A 497 5.28 -12.70 9.22
C LEU A 497 6.04 -11.82 10.20
N TRP A 498 6.30 -10.61 9.77
CA TRP A 498 6.95 -9.57 10.56
C TRP A 498 6.08 -8.32 10.54
N THR A 499 6.01 -7.60 11.65
CA THR A 499 5.20 -6.39 11.76
C THR A 499 5.89 -5.38 12.65
N VAL A 500 5.55 -4.11 12.52
CA VAL A 500 5.85 -3.13 13.58
C VAL A 500 5.10 -3.56 14.86
N PRO A 501 5.55 -3.15 16.06
CA PRO A 501 4.92 -3.51 17.32
C PRO A 501 3.42 -3.24 17.33
N ARG A 502 2.63 -4.16 17.89
CA ARG A 502 1.16 -4.01 17.95
C ARG A 502 0.70 -3.01 18.99
N THR A 503 1.61 -2.55 19.85
CA THR A 503 1.37 -1.57 20.91
C THR A 503 2.44 -0.49 20.90
N GLY A 504 2.24 0.63 21.60
CA GLY A 504 3.24 1.68 21.72
C GLY A 504 4.58 1.15 22.22
N ARG A 505 5.69 1.54 21.59
CA ARG A 505 7.02 0.94 21.85
C ARG A 505 7.57 1.20 23.24
N SER A 506 7.33 2.40 23.78
CA SER A 506 7.91 2.86 25.04
C SER A 506 6.97 2.58 26.20
N SER A 507 7.42 1.83 27.20
CA SER A 507 6.66 1.61 28.43
C SER A 507 6.27 2.91 29.14
N VAL A 508 7.13 3.92 29.08
CA VAL A 508 6.87 5.26 29.63
C VAL A 508 5.75 5.95 28.85
N LEU A 509 5.81 5.95 27.51
CA LEU A 509 4.76 6.55 26.68
C LEU A 509 3.42 5.79 26.83
N ARG A 510 3.47 4.45 26.97
CA ARG A 510 2.28 3.65 27.30
C ARG A 510 1.70 4.02 28.65
N ALA A 511 2.53 4.24 29.67
CA ALA A 511 2.05 4.64 31.00
C ALA A 511 1.40 6.03 30.97
N LEU A 512 1.98 6.99 30.24
CA LEU A 512 1.42 8.32 30.03
C LEU A 512 0.07 8.25 29.28
N GLY A 513 0.00 7.48 28.19
CA GLY A 513 -1.26 7.26 27.45
C GLY A 513 -2.35 6.59 28.29
N ALA A 514 -1.98 5.57 29.09
CA ALA A 514 -2.91 4.84 29.95
C ALA A 514 -3.42 5.68 31.15
N ALA A 515 -2.59 6.57 31.71
CA ALA A 515 -3.00 7.46 32.79
C ALA A 515 -4.07 8.46 32.34
N ALA A 516 -4.00 8.92 31.09
CA ALA A 516 -4.99 9.84 30.54
C ALA A 516 -6.27 9.16 30.04
N GLY A 517 -6.18 7.95 29.48
CA GLY A 517 -7.37 7.18 29.08
C GLY A 517 -8.35 6.89 30.23
N ARG A 518 -7.86 6.88 31.48
CA ARG A 518 -8.70 6.76 32.70
C ARG A 518 -9.44 8.04 33.10
N HIS A 519 -9.06 9.20 32.55
CA HIS A 519 -9.64 10.52 32.86
C HIS A 519 -10.50 11.08 31.73
N SER A 520 -10.77 10.28 30.68
CA SER A 520 -11.51 10.70 29.48
C SER A 520 -12.62 9.73 29.06
N ALA A 521 -13.01 8.81 29.94
CA ALA A 521 -14.30 8.14 29.81
C ALA A 521 -15.38 9.05 30.45
N PRO A 522 -16.51 9.30 29.79
CA PRO A 522 -17.66 9.93 30.43
C PRO A 522 -18.16 9.12 31.63
#